data_AF-A0A2X2CA61-F1
#
_entry.id   AF-A0A2X2CA61-F1
#
_cell.length_a   1.000
_cell.length_b   1.000
_cell.length_c   1.000
_cell.angle_alpha   90.00
_cell.angle_beta   90.00
_cell.angle_gamma   90.00
#
_symmetry.space_group_name_H-M   'P 1'
#
loop_
_entity.id
_entity.type
_entity.pdbx_description
1 polymer ?
#
loop_
_entity_poly.entity_id
_entity_poly.type
_entity_poly.pdbx_seq_one_letter_code
_entity_poly.pdbx_strand_id
1 'polypeptide(L)'
;MAHAVLKGFWKGKTRTYDMRGKKFCVVMAGNPYTESGELFKIPDMLANRADIYNLGEVLGGMDDAFALSYIENSLTSNSVLAPLALRDLNDLYLFVDKAMGKSVSTNSLSYPYSDAEINEIVMVLKHLITLRDVILKVNQQYIASAAQSDKYRTEPAFRLQGSYRNMNKLSEKVSAVMNEKEIERLLDDHYLGEAQLLTTGAEENLLKLAEIRGTLTEQDAIRWQQIKKDFMRNKALGGDNADIGDRVVSQLANLVESVQSLR
;
A
#
# COMPACT_ATOMS: atom_id res chain seq x y z
N MET A 1 -35.54 -22.58 -4.60
CA MET A 1 -34.99 -22.02 -3.34
C MET A 1 -33.48 -22.04 -3.44
N ALA A 2 -32.81 -20.89 -3.31
CA ALA A 2 -31.35 -20.86 -3.35
C ALA A 2 -30.77 -21.53 -2.09
N HIS A 3 -29.95 -22.56 -2.26
CA HIS A 3 -29.18 -23.15 -1.18
C HIS A 3 -28.06 -22.17 -0.77
N ALA A 4 -28.26 -21.41 0.30
CA ALA A 4 -27.23 -20.53 0.88
C ALA A 4 -26.26 -21.37 1.74
N VAL A 5 -25.43 -22.16 1.07
CA VAL A 5 -24.45 -23.05 1.69
C VAL A 5 -23.06 -22.51 1.40
N LEU A 6 -22.30 -22.21 2.47
CA LEU A 6 -20.92 -21.72 2.36
C LEU A 6 -19.96 -22.86 2.69
N LYS A 7 -19.01 -23.14 1.80
CA LYS A 7 -17.92 -24.07 2.07
C LYS A 7 -16.73 -23.28 2.58
N GLY A 8 -16.11 -23.74 3.66
CA GLY A 8 -14.95 -23.10 4.25
C GLY A 8 -14.00 -24.11 4.88
N PHE A 9 -12.83 -23.64 5.28
CA PHE A 9 -11.84 -24.44 5.98
C PHE A 9 -11.69 -23.90 7.40
N TRP A 10 -11.85 -24.74 8.40
CA TRP A 10 -11.79 -24.34 9.81
C TRP A 10 -10.98 -25.36 10.61
N LYS A 11 -9.93 -24.89 11.30
CA LYS A 11 -9.03 -25.72 12.12
C LYS A 11 -8.55 -26.99 11.37
N GLY A 12 -8.05 -26.82 10.15
CA GLY A 12 -7.52 -27.94 9.37
C GLY A 12 -8.57 -28.84 8.71
N LYS A 13 -9.88 -28.50 8.78
CA LYS A 13 -10.95 -29.35 8.24
C LYS A 13 -11.90 -28.57 7.35
N THR A 14 -12.23 -29.13 6.20
CA THR A 14 -13.30 -28.64 5.33
C THR A 14 -14.63 -28.72 6.06
N ARG A 15 -15.38 -27.61 6.06
CA ARG A 15 -16.71 -27.50 6.66
C ARG A 15 -17.68 -26.87 5.66
N THR A 16 -18.93 -27.26 5.82
CA THR A 16 -20.06 -26.75 5.07
C THR A 16 -21.02 -26.09 6.05
N TYR A 17 -21.30 -24.81 5.84
CA TYR A 17 -22.15 -23.99 6.70
C TYR A 17 -23.48 -23.72 6.01
N ASP A 18 -24.59 -24.14 6.63
CA ASP A 18 -25.93 -23.72 6.21
C ASP A 18 -26.26 -22.36 6.82
N MET A 19 -26.39 -21.37 5.95
CA MET A 19 -26.62 -19.96 6.28
C MET A 19 -28.09 -19.56 6.15
N ARG A 20 -28.99 -20.50 5.83
CA ARG A 20 -30.42 -20.21 5.65
C ARG A 20 -31.03 -19.67 6.95
N GLY A 21 -31.69 -18.50 6.85
CA GLY A 21 -32.37 -17.84 7.97
C GLY A 21 -31.43 -17.21 9.01
N LYS A 22 -30.11 -17.21 8.79
CA LYS A 22 -29.13 -16.63 9.71
C LYS A 22 -28.65 -15.28 9.20
N LYS A 23 -28.48 -14.32 10.12
CA LYS A 23 -27.70 -13.10 9.85
C LYS A 23 -26.22 -13.42 10.02
N PHE A 24 -25.40 -12.99 9.08
CA PHE A 24 -23.96 -13.17 9.14
C PHE A 24 -23.28 -11.92 8.55
N CYS A 25 -22.06 -11.66 9.00
CA CYS A 25 -21.19 -10.64 8.43
C CYS A 25 -19.98 -11.34 7.82
N VAL A 26 -19.60 -10.92 6.62
CA VAL A 26 -18.33 -11.34 5.99
C VAL A 26 -17.41 -10.13 6.07
N VAL A 27 -16.42 -10.19 6.95
CA VAL A 27 -15.36 -9.19 7.03
C VAL A 27 -14.22 -9.67 6.15
N MET A 28 -13.96 -8.94 5.07
CA MET A 28 -12.82 -9.18 4.20
C MET A 28 -11.82 -8.06 4.43
N ALA A 29 -10.62 -8.42 4.85
CA ALA A 29 -9.46 -7.55 4.87
C ALA A 29 -8.42 -8.17 3.94
N GLY A 30 -8.01 -7.45 2.90
CA GLY A 30 -7.12 -8.02 1.90
C GLY A 30 -6.75 -7.04 0.81
N ASN A 31 -5.66 -7.36 0.14
CA ASN A 31 -5.19 -6.74 -1.09
C ASN A 31 -6.33 -6.76 -2.14
N PRO A 32 -6.80 -5.62 -2.67
CA PRO A 32 -7.78 -5.60 -3.76
C PRO A 32 -7.27 -6.25 -5.04
N TYR A 33 -6.00 -6.65 -5.11
CA TYR A 33 -5.47 -7.53 -6.14
C TYR A 33 -5.19 -8.95 -5.61
N THR A 34 -5.35 -9.95 -6.47
CA THR A 34 -4.92 -11.33 -6.25
C THR A 34 -3.39 -11.44 -6.20
N GLU A 35 -2.87 -12.63 -5.88
CA GLU A 35 -1.43 -12.93 -5.99
C GLU A 35 -0.88 -12.71 -7.41
N SER A 36 -1.74 -12.80 -8.44
CA SER A 36 -1.40 -12.53 -9.84
C SER A 36 -1.52 -11.05 -10.23
N GLY A 37 -1.91 -10.16 -9.31
CA GLY A 37 -2.06 -8.72 -9.58
C GLY A 37 -3.37 -8.33 -10.27
N GLU A 38 -4.35 -9.22 -10.36
CA GLU A 38 -5.68 -8.94 -10.93
C GLU A 38 -6.66 -8.44 -9.87
N LEU A 39 -7.58 -7.54 -10.23
CA LEU A 39 -8.54 -6.99 -9.27
C LEU A 39 -9.46 -8.09 -8.73
N PHE A 40 -9.47 -8.27 -7.41
CA PHE A 40 -10.37 -9.16 -6.70
C PHE A 40 -11.82 -8.68 -6.85
N LYS A 41 -12.71 -9.59 -7.26
CA LYS A 41 -14.14 -9.32 -7.42
C LYS A 41 -14.95 -10.11 -6.40
N ILE A 42 -15.78 -9.40 -5.64
CA ILE A 42 -16.76 -10.02 -4.75
C ILE A 42 -17.91 -10.56 -5.62
N PRO A 43 -18.28 -11.85 -5.53
CA PRO A 43 -19.39 -12.39 -6.29
C PRO A 43 -20.71 -11.65 -6.01
N ASP A 44 -21.46 -11.34 -7.07
CA ASP A 44 -22.70 -10.55 -7.02
C ASP A 44 -23.75 -11.08 -6.03
N MET A 45 -23.79 -12.40 -5.81
CA MET A 45 -24.71 -13.03 -4.85
C MET A 45 -24.44 -12.59 -3.40
N LEU A 46 -23.21 -12.18 -3.07
CA LEU A 46 -22.84 -11.64 -1.76
C LEU A 46 -23.05 -10.12 -1.70
N ALA A 47 -22.81 -9.41 -2.82
CA ALA A 47 -22.92 -7.95 -2.87
C ALA A 47 -24.39 -7.46 -2.88
N ASN A 48 -25.28 -8.12 -3.64
CA ASN A 48 -26.65 -7.63 -3.87
C ASN A 48 -27.62 -7.77 -2.67
N ARG A 49 -27.18 -8.33 -1.54
CA ARG A 49 -28.01 -8.54 -0.33
C ARG A 49 -27.34 -8.13 0.98
N ALA A 50 -26.18 -7.48 0.92
CA ALA A 50 -25.43 -7.08 2.09
C ALA A 50 -25.40 -5.55 2.21
N ASP A 51 -25.52 -5.04 3.42
CA ASP A 51 -25.05 -3.69 3.72
C ASP A 51 -23.52 -3.72 3.64
N ILE A 52 -22.96 -3.08 2.61
CA ILE A 52 -21.52 -3.02 2.39
C ILE A 52 -20.98 -1.78 3.09
N TYR A 53 -20.09 -1.99 4.05
CA TYR A 53 -19.36 -0.92 4.71
C TYR A 53 -17.90 -0.97 4.29
N ASN A 54 -17.41 0.09 3.64
CA ASN A 54 -15.99 0.28 3.42
C ASN A 54 -15.38 0.84 4.71
N LEU A 55 -14.76 -0.03 5.51
CA LEU A 55 -14.13 0.39 6.77
C LEU A 55 -13.06 1.47 6.56
N GLY A 56 -12.44 1.57 5.38
CA GLY A 56 -11.48 2.63 5.05
C GLY A 56 -12.11 4.03 4.94
N GLU A 57 -13.37 4.14 4.51
CA GLU A 57 -14.09 5.42 4.43
C GLU A 57 -14.64 5.88 5.79
N VAL A 58 -14.80 4.95 6.72
CA VAL A 58 -15.31 5.22 8.08
C VAL A 58 -14.21 5.77 9.02
N LEU A 59 -12.94 5.70 8.60
CA LEU A 59 -11.78 6.13 9.41
C LEU A 59 -11.47 7.64 9.36
N GLY A 60 -12.35 8.47 8.78
CA GLY A 60 -12.15 9.92 8.71
C GLY A 60 -11.83 10.52 10.09
N GLY A 61 -10.63 11.10 10.23
CA GLY A 61 -10.15 11.69 11.49
C GLY A 61 -9.30 10.77 12.39
N MET A 62 -8.99 9.54 11.94
CA MET A 62 -8.13 8.59 12.67
C MET A 62 -6.75 8.38 12.03
N ASP A 63 -6.28 9.33 11.21
CA ASP A 63 -5.05 9.20 10.43
C ASP A 63 -3.81 8.96 11.31
N ASP A 64 -3.70 9.65 12.44
CA ASP A 64 -2.58 9.49 13.38
C ASP A 64 -2.58 8.11 14.05
N ALA A 65 -3.77 7.61 14.42
CA ALA A 65 -3.92 6.27 15.00
C ALA A 65 -3.61 5.18 13.97
N PHE A 66 -4.04 5.37 12.73
CA PHE A 66 -3.72 4.48 11.62
C PHE A 66 -2.23 4.52 11.26
N ALA A 67 -1.57 5.67 11.34
CA ALA A 67 -0.13 5.75 11.17
C ALA A 67 0.60 5.00 12.31
N LEU A 68 0.16 5.19 13.55
CA LEU A 68 0.77 4.56 14.72
C LEU A 68 0.66 3.03 14.69
N SER A 69 -0.45 2.49 14.18
CA SER A 69 -0.65 1.03 14.10
C SER A 69 0.40 0.32 13.25
N TYR A 70 1.04 1.00 12.29
CA TYR A 70 2.18 0.43 11.54
C TYR A 70 3.39 0.19 12.44
N ILE A 71 3.66 1.10 13.37
CA ILE A 71 4.75 0.95 14.34
C ILE A 71 4.41 -0.16 15.34
N GLU A 72 3.20 -0.12 15.90
CA GLU A 72 2.72 -1.14 16.85
C GLU A 72 2.79 -2.55 16.27
N ASN A 73 2.39 -2.72 15.00
CA ASN A 73 2.43 -4.03 14.34
C ASN A 73 3.86 -4.53 14.09
N SER A 74 4.83 -3.62 14.05
CA SER A 74 6.23 -3.91 13.73
C SER A 74 7.13 -4.12 14.94
N LEU A 75 6.61 -3.98 16.17
CA LEU A 75 7.41 -4.09 17.41
C LEU A 75 8.18 -5.40 17.48
N THR A 76 7.52 -6.52 17.22
CA THR A 76 8.12 -7.86 17.32
C THR A 76 9.05 -8.19 16.15
N SER A 77 9.03 -7.39 15.08
CA SER A 77 9.92 -7.52 13.94
C SER A 77 11.31 -6.91 14.17
N ASN A 78 11.46 -5.99 15.12
CA ASN A 78 12.75 -5.38 15.44
C ASN A 78 13.23 -5.82 16.83
N SER A 79 14.46 -6.30 16.93
CA SER A 79 15.00 -6.83 18.20
C SER A 79 15.04 -5.81 19.35
N VAL A 80 15.25 -4.52 19.04
CA VAL A 80 15.27 -3.43 20.03
C VAL A 80 13.86 -3.14 20.54
N LEU A 81 12.86 -3.20 19.67
CA LEU A 81 11.47 -2.87 20.01
C LEU A 81 10.67 -4.06 20.53
N ALA A 82 11.09 -5.30 20.21
CA ALA A 82 10.36 -6.51 20.58
C ALA A 82 10.01 -6.61 22.08
N PRO A 83 10.88 -6.20 23.04
CA PRO A 83 10.52 -6.18 24.45
C PRO A 83 9.33 -5.28 24.79
N LEU A 84 9.09 -4.20 24.03
CA LEU A 84 7.97 -3.28 24.26
C LEU A 84 6.61 -3.97 24.02
N ALA A 85 6.54 -4.98 23.15
CA ALA A 85 5.31 -5.71 22.87
C ALA A 85 4.74 -6.48 24.08
N LEU A 86 5.56 -6.70 25.11
CA LEU A 86 5.18 -7.37 26.36
C LEU A 86 5.07 -6.40 27.54
N ARG A 87 5.29 -5.10 27.32
CA ARG A 87 5.26 -4.02 28.33
C ARG A 87 4.00 -3.17 28.15
N ASP A 88 3.83 -2.17 29.02
CA ASP A 88 2.75 -1.20 28.86
C ASP A 88 2.96 -0.40 27.57
N LEU A 89 1.97 -0.43 26.67
CA LEU A 89 1.99 0.28 25.39
C LEU A 89 2.08 1.81 25.57
N ASN A 90 1.71 2.35 26.74
CA ASN A 90 1.92 3.77 27.02
C ASN A 90 3.39 4.17 26.92
N ASP A 91 4.34 3.28 27.26
CA ASP A 91 5.77 3.56 27.09
C ASP A 91 6.12 3.75 25.61
N LEU A 92 5.55 2.93 24.72
CA LEU A 92 5.74 3.08 23.26
C LEU A 92 5.27 4.46 22.81
N TYR A 93 4.10 4.92 23.25
CA TYR A 93 3.57 6.22 22.86
C TYR A 93 4.46 7.36 23.34
N LEU A 94 5.00 7.27 24.56
CA LEU A 94 6.00 8.22 25.08
C LEU A 94 7.30 8.21 24.26
N PHE A 95 7.77 7.03 23.84
CA PHE A 95 8.96 6.93 22.98
C PHE A 95 8.72 7.46 21.57
N VAL A 96 7.54 7.22 20.98
CA VAL A 96 7.15 7.78 19.67
C VAL A 96 7.10 9.29 19.76
N ASP A 97 6.49 9.85 20.80
CA ASP A 97 6.46 11.29 21.05
C ASP A 97 7.87 11.88 21.16
N LYS A 98 8.75 11.22 21.92
CA LYS A 98 10.15 11.60 22.05
C LYS A 98 10.91 11.51 20.72
N ALA A 99 10.66 10.48 19.91
CA ALA A 99 11.23 10.30 18.58
C ALA A 99 10.79 11.40 17.60
N MET A 100 9.54 11.86 17.72
CA MET A 100 8.99 13.02 16.99
C MET A 100 9.48 14.37 17.53
N GLY A 101 10.36 14.39 18.53
CA GLY A 101 10.98 15.60 19.07
C GLY A 101 10.17 16.27 20.19
N LYS A 102 9.10 15.65 20.69
CA LYS A 102 8.37 16.18 21.85
C LYS A 102 9.21 16.01 23.11
N SER A 103 9.08 16.97 24.03
CA SER A 103 9.70 16.85 25.35
C SER A 103 8.94 15.84 26.19
N VAL A 104 9.61 14.73 26.53
CA VAL A 104 9.05 13.64 27.31
C VAL A 104 9.96 13.35 28.50
N SER A 105 9.37 13.36 29.70
CA SER A 105 10.04 12.98 30.94
C SER A 105 10.23 11.47 31.00
N THR A 106 11.46 11.01 31.22
CA THR A 106 11.75 9.57 31.39
C THR A 106 11.13 8.99 32.65
N ASN A 107 10.82 9.81 33.66
CA ASN A 107 10.11 9.38 34.87
C ASN A 107 8.64 8.99 34.61
N SER A 108 8.09 9.30 33.43
CA SER A 108 6.74 8.91 33.04
C SER A 108 6.68 7.50 32.44
N LEU A 109 7.83 6.88 32.18
CA LEU A 109 7.92 5.50 31.70
C LEU A 109 7.59 4.53 32.84
N SER A 110 6.75 3.54 32.54
CA SER A 110 6.30 2.53 33.51
C SER A 110 7.37 1.48 33.83
N TYR A 111 8.30 1.25 32.91
CA TYR A 111 9.42 0.32 33.06
C TYR A 111 10.75 1.09 33.28
N PRO A 112 11.69 0.57 34.10
CA PRO A 112 12.95 1.24 34.39
C PRO A 112 13.99 1.03 33.27
N TYR A 113 13.79 1.69 32.13
CA TYR A 113 14.77 1.69 31.03
C TYR A 113 16.04 2.45 31.44
N SER A 114 17.20 1.93 31.06
CA SER A 114 18.44 2.70 31.10
C SER A 114 18.45 3.80 30.03
N ASP A 115 19.22 4.87 30.25
CA ASP A 115 19.36 5.94 29.25
C ASP A 115 19.88 5.43 27.90
N ALA A 116 20.72 4.39 27.91
CA ALA A 116 21.21 3.73 26.70
C ALA A 116 20.07 3.05 25.92
N GLU A 117 19.22 2.27 26.60
CA GLU A 117 18.04 1.64 25.99
C GLU A 117 17.06 2.69 25.44
N ILE A 118 16.81 3.76 26.19
CA ILE A 118 15.94 4.86 25.76
C ILE A 118 16.45 5.46 24.46
N ASN A 119 17.76 5.78 24.39
CA ASN A 119 18.34 6.37 23.19
C ASN A 119 18.28 5.41 22.00
N GLU A 120 18.57 4.12 22.21
CA GLU A 120 18.50 3.11 21.15
C GLU A 120 17.09 2.95 20.59
N ILE A 121 16.08 2.81 21.47
CA ILE A 121 14.66 2.73 21.10
C ILE A 121 14.23 3.97 20.31
N VAL A 122 14.56 5.17 20.80
CA VAL A 122 14.19 6.43 20.16
C VAL A 122 14.81 6.55 18.77
N MET A 123 16.07 6.14 18.60
CA MET A 123 16.74 6.17 17.29
C MET A 123 16.09 5.19 16.30
N VAL A 124 15.80 3.95 16.73
CA VAL A 124 15.06 2.99 15.88
C VAL A 124 13.70 3.56 15.50
N LEU A 125 12.93 4.09 16.45
CA LEU A 125 11.62 4.66 16.17
C LEU A 125 11.66 5.85 15.21
N LYS A 126 12.68 6.71 15.29
CA LYS A 126 12.88 7.78 14.29
C LYS A 126 13.00 7.23 12.88
N HIS A 127 13.81 6.20 12.68
CA HIS A 127 13.95 5.54 11.38
C HIS A 127 12.65 4.88 10.92
N LEU A 128 11.95 4.19 11.83
CA LEU A 128 10.67 3.55 11.52
C LEU A 128 9.58 4.56 11.16
N ILE A 129 9.57 5.73 11.79
CA ILE A 129 8.67 6.84 11.46
C ILE A 129 8.92 7.32 10.02
N THR A 130 10.17 7.55 9.64
CA THR A 130 10.54 7.93 8.26
C THR A 130 10.07 6.88 7.24
N LEU A 131 10.33 5.59 7.52
CA LEU A 131 9.90 4.49 6.65
C LEU A 131 8.38 4.38 6.56
N ARG A 132 7.68 4.48 7.70
CA ARG A 132 6.22 4.45 7.80
C ARG A 132 5.61 5.53 6.92
N ASP A 133 6.12 6.76 6.97
CA ASP A 133 5.55 7.87 6.21
C ASP A 133 5.60 7.60 4.70
N VAL A 134 6.65 6.95 4.21
CA VAL A 134 6.70 6.50 2.80
C VAL A 134 5.74 5.34 2.56
N ILE A 135 5.71 4.33 3.43
CA ILE A 135 4.79 3.20 3.29
C ILE A 135 3.33 3.66 3.24
N LEU A 136 2.94 4.65 4.04
CA LEU A 136 1.60 5.24 4.01
C LEU A 136 1.32 5.94 2.68
N LYS A 137 2.27 6.71 2.13
CA LYS A 137 2.12 7.30 0.78
C LYS A 137 1.96 6.22 -0.29
N VAL A 138 2.73 5.13 -0.21
CA VAL A 138 2.59 3.99 -1.12
C VAL A 138 1.22 3.33 -0.98
N ASN A 139 0.73 3.17 0.26
CA ASN A 139 -0.60 2.62 0.52
C ASN A 139 -1.70 3.49 -0.10
N GLN A 140 -1.65 4.79 0.12
CA GLN A 140 -2.60 5.76 -0.43
C GLN A 140 -2.59 5.74 -1.96
N GLN A 141 -1.40 5.78 -2.58
CA GLN A 141 -1.28 5.74 -4.04
C GLN A 141 -1.80 4.42 -4.62
N TYR A 142 -1.54 3.31 -3.92
CA TYR A 142 -2.03 2.00 -4.28
C TYR A 142 -3.56 1.92 -4.24
N ILE A 143 -4.20 2.41 -3.17
CA ILE A 143 -5.67 2.47 -3.05
C ILE A 143 -6.26 3.39 -4.13
N ALA A 144 -5.69 4.57 -4.33
CA ALA A 144 -6.13 5.52 -5.35
C ALA A 144 -6.04 4.92 -6.76
N SER A 145 -4.93 4.25 -7.07
CA SER A 145 -4.74 3.54 -8.33
C SER A 145 -5.74 2.40 -8.49
N ALA A 146 -5.99 1.60 -7.45
CA ALA A 146 -6.93 0.47 -7.51
C ALA A 146 -8.39 0.92 -7.68
N ALA A 147 -8.78 2.04 -7.06
CA ALA A 147 -10.11 2.60 -7.18
C ALA A 147 -10.37 3.30 -8.53
N GLN A 148 -9.31 3.65 -9.28
CA GLN A 148 -9.45 4.32 -10.56
C GLN A 148 -9.88 3.34 -11.67
N SER A 149 -10.96 3.65 -12.36
CA SER A 149 -11.37 2.90 -13.55
C SER A 149 -10.36 3.06 -14.68
N ASP A 150 -10.02 1.96 -15.36
CA ASP A 150 -9.13 1.95 -16.52
C ASP A 150 -9.54 2.95 -17.60
N LYS A 151 -10.85 3.18 -17.78
CA LYS A 151 -11.40 4.16 -18.73
C LYS A 151 -10.93 5.59 -18.44
N TYR A 152 -10.67 5.95 -17.18
CA TYR A 152 -10.29 7.31 -16.78
C TYR A 152 -8.82 7.44 -16.33
N ARG A 153 -8.03 6.37 -16.40
CA ARG A 153 -6.58 6.43 -16.13
C ARG A 153 -5.82 7.37 -17.07
N THR A 154 -4.89 8.12 -16.50
CA THR A 154 -3.95 9.00 -17.22
C THR A 154 -2.51 8.52 -17.17
N GLU A 155 -2.25 7.46 -16.42
CA GLU A 155 -0.95 6.82 -16.24
C GLU A 155 -1.14 5.31 -15.99
N PRO A 156 -0.09 4.49 -16.18
CA PRO A 156 -0.12 3.07 -15.83
C PRO A 156 -0.55 2.80 -14.39
N ALA A 157 -1.10 1.61 -14.14
CA ALA A 157 -1.54 1.22 -12.80
C ALA A 157 -0.36 1.09 -11.82
N PHE A 158 -0.46 1.76 -10.69
CA PHE A 158 0.43 1.55 -9.55
C PHE A 158 -0.06 0.35 -8.73
N ARG A 159 0.86 -0.59 -8.46
CA ARG A 159 0.64 -1.91 -7.87
C ARG A 159 1.55 -2.21 -6.67
N LEU A 160 2.61 -1.41 -6.43
CA LEU A 160 3.43 -1.53 -5.22
C LEU A 160 2.60 -1.25 -3.97
N GLN A 161 2.89 -1.96 -2.88
CA GLN A 161 2.06 -1.94 -1.68
C GLN A 161 2.75 -1.28 -0.49
N GLY A 162 1.95 -0.58 0.30
CA GLY A 162 2.32 -0.01 1.59
C GLY A 162 1.56 -0.71 2.72
N SER A 163 1.95 -1.93 3.07
CA SER A 163 1.23 -2.75 4.07
C SER A 163 2.02 -2.94 5.36
N TYR A 164 1.37 -3.44 6.41
CA TYR A 164 2.06 -3.89 7.63
C TYR A 164 3.16 -4.92 7.33
N ARG A 165 2.96 -5.81 6.35
CA ARG A 165 4.01 -6.75 5.91
C ARG A 165 5.24 -6.02 5.40
N ASN A 166 5.06 -4.93 4.65
CA ASN A 166 6.17 -4.13 4.17
C ASN A 166 6.88 -3.45 5.34
N MET A 167 6.13 -2.88 6.29
CA MET A 167 6.67 -2.29 7.50
C MET A 167 7.48 -3.27 8.34
N ASN A 168 6.97 -4.48 8.55
CA ASN A 168 7.63 -5.52 9.33
C ASN A 168 8.96 -5.95 8.69
N LYS A 169 8.96 -6.21 7.37
CA LYS A 169 10.18 -6.55 6.61
C LYS A 169 11.25 -5.44 6.66
N LEU A 170 10.84 -4.18 6.63
CA LEU A 170 11.74 -3.04 6.73
C LEU A 170 12.27 -2.92 8.17
N SER A 171 11.38 -3.03 9.16
CA SER A 171 11.69 -2.94 10.59
C SER A 171 12.72 -3.97 11.05
N GLU A 172 12.66 -5.21 10.51
CA GLU A 172 13.65 -6.28 10.73
C GLU A 172 15.10 -5.87 10.43
N LYS A 173 15.29 -4.94 9.49
CA LYS A 173 16.61 -4.54 8.98
C LYS A 173 17.13 -3.24 9.59
N VAL A 174 16.31 -2.52 10.38
CA VAL A 174 16.67 -1.22 10.93
C VAL A 174 17.49 -1.37 12.22
N SER A 175 18.56 -0.56 12.34
CA SER A 175 19.33 -0.42 13.59
C SER A 175 19.45 1.05 13.99
N ALA A 176 19.72 1.30 15.28
CA ALA A 176 19.81 2.65 15.84
C ALA A 176 20.98 3.50 15.31
N VAL A 177 22.00 2.86 14.70
CA VAL A 177 23.21 3.53 14.20
C VAL A 177 23.12 3.90 12.72
N MET A 178 22.04 3.53 12.04
CA MET A 178 21.86 3.85 10.64
C MET A 178 21.75 5.35 10.41
N ASN A 179 22.34 5.83 9.32
CA ASN A 179 22.13 7.19 8.85
C ASN A 179 20.98 7.27 7.84
N GLU A 180 20.56 8.49 7.50
CA GLU A 180 19.45 8.74 6.58
C GLU A 180 19.63 8.08 5.21
N LYS A 181 20.85 8.06 4.66
CA LYS A 181 21.12 7.43 3.36
C LYS A 181 20.98 5.91 3.41
N GLU A 182 21.31 5.30 4.54
CA GLU A 182 21.13 3.86 4.74
C GLU A 182 19.65 3.49 4.84
N ILE A 183 18.84 4.34 5.48
CA ILE A 183 17.38 4.17 5.53
C ILE A 183 16.75 4.31 4.14
N GLU A 184 17.13 5.33 3.37
CA GLU A 184 16.66 5.49 1.99
C GLU A 184 17.06 4.31 1.10
N ARG A 185 18.30 3.82 1.23
CA ARG A 185 18.75 2.64 0.47
C ARG A 185 17.97 1.38 0.84
N LEU A 186 17.69 1.19 2.13
CA LEU A 186 16.92 0.05 2.62
C LEU A 186 15.49 0.05 2.05
N LEU A 187 14.89 1.25 1.90
CA LEU A 187 13.61 1.45 1.26
C LEU A 187 13.67 1.17 -0.26
N ASP A 188 14.70 1.66 -0.95
CA ASP A 188 14.93 1.42 -2.38
C ASP A 188 15.09 -0.07 -2.67
N ASP A 189 15.96 -0.76 -1.94
CA ASP A 189 16.22 -2.20 -2.10
C ASP A 189 14.94 -3.03 -1.86
N HIS A 190 14.14 -2.65 -0.86
CA HIS A 190 12.87 -3.30 -0.57
C HIS A 190 11.86 -3.15 -1.70
N TYR A 191 11.65 -1.93 -2.20
CA TYR A 191 10.68 -1.70 -3.26
C TYR A 191 11.14 -2.17 -4.63
N LEU A 192 12.46 -2.19 -4.89
CA LEU A 192 13.02 -2.88 -6.05
C LEU A 192 12.66 -4.37 -6.03
N GLY A 193 12.83 -5.03 -4.87
CA GLY A 193 12.44 -6.44 -4.71
C GLY A 193 10.94 -6.67 -4.88
N GLU A 194 10.09 -5.81 -4.32
CA GLU A 194 8.64 -5.92 -4.48
C GLU A 194 8.19 -5.63 -5.93
N ALA A 195 8.87 -4.73 -6.66
CA ALA A 195 8.58 -4.45 -8.07
C ALA A 195 8.92 -5.63 -8.98
N GLN A 196 10.01 -6.37 -8.70
CA GLN A 196 10.40 -7.56 -9.45
C GLN A 196 9.33 -8.67 -9.40
N LEU A 197 8.53 -8.73 -8.33
CA LEU A 197 7.45 -9.70 -8.18
C LEU A 197 6.20 -9.38 -9.01
N LEU A 198 6.08 -8.16 -9.56
CA LEU A 198 4.90 -7.74 -10.32
C LEU A 198 4.78 -8.43 -11.68
N THR A 199 5.81 -9.15 -12.15
CA THR A 199 5.96 -9.83 -13.47
C THR A 199 5.94 -8.88 -14.68
N THR A 200 5.13 -7.84 -14.65
CA THR A 200 5.02 -6.76 -15.62
C THR A 200 4.88 -5.43 -14.91
N GLY A 201 5.41 -4.40 -15.55
CA GLY A 201 5.24 -3.03 -15.11
C GLY A 201 6.09 -2.59 -13.92
N ALA A 202 7.25 -3.23 -13.72
CA ALA A 202 8.18 -2.86 -12.66
C ALA A 202 8.73 -1.44 -12.84
N GLU A 203 9.05 -1.04 -14.08
CA GLU A 203 9.64 0.26 -14.39
C GLU A 203 8.69 1.42 -14.04
N GLU A 204 7.46 1.42 -14.56
CA GLU A 204 6.47 2.46 -14.26
C GLU A 204 6.14 2.53 -12.77
N ASN A 205 6.15 1.40 -12.06
CA ASN A 205 5.88 1.35 -10.63
C ASN A 205 7.01 1.97 -9.81
N LEU A 206 8.27 1.70 -10.17
CA LEU A 206 9.43 2.32 -9.53
C LEU A 206 9.53 3.82 -9.83
N LEU A 207 9.24 4.22 -11.07
CA LEU A 207 9.18 5.64 -11.45
C LEU A 207 8.06 6.38 -10.72
N LYS A 208 6.87 5.78 -10.62
CA LYS A 208 5.77 6.35 -9.84
C LYS A 208 6.11 6.41 -8.35
N LEU A 209 6.81 5.40 -7.80
CA LEU A 209 7.29 5.41 -6.42
C LEU A 209 8.27 6.59 -6.19
N ALA A 210 9.22 6.81 -7.09
CA ALA A 210 10.13 7.94 -7.02
C ALA A 210 9.38 9.29 -7.14
N GLU A 211 8.35 9.37 -7.98
CA GLU A 211 7.48 10.56 -8.11
C GLU A 211 6.80 10.91 -6.79
N ILE A 212 6.14 9.94 -6.14
CA ILE A 212 5.42 10.18 -4.87
C ILE A 212 6.36 10.41 -3.67
N ARG A 213 7.62 9.98 -3.78
CA ARG A 213 8.69 10.28 -2.82
C ARG A 213 9.38 11.62 -3.09
N GLY A 214 9.22 12.20 -4.28
CA GLY A 214 9.93 13.41 -4.69
C GLY A 214 11.43 13.16 -4.99
N THR A 215 11.79 11.93 -5.34
CA THR A 215 13.18 11.50 -5.56
C THR A 215 13.50 11.18 -7.02
N LEU A 216 12.66 11.59 -7.97
CA LEU A 216 12.93 11.44 -9.39
C LEU A 216 14.21 12.17 -9.78
N THR A 217 15.11 11.48 -10.47
CA THR A 217 16.18 12.13 -11.21
C THR A 217 15.63 12.82 -12.47
N GLU A 218 16.40 13.71 -13.09
CA GLU A 218 16.00 14.34 -14.36
C GLU A 218 15.75 13.30 -15.45
N GLN A 219 16.59 12.26 -15.52
CA GLN A 219 16.45 11.17 -16.46
C GLN A 219 15.18 10.35 -16.20
N ASP A 220 14.91 10.02 -14.93
CA ASP A 220 13.70 9.29 -14.53
C ASP A 220 12.45 10.10 -14.81
N ALA A 221 12.48 11.42 -14.58
CA ALA A 221 11.35 12.30 -14.88
C ALA A 221 11.03 12.31 -16.38
N ILE A 222 12.05 12.41 -17.25
CA ILE A 222 11.87 12.32 -18.71
C ILE A 222 11.29 10.96 -19.10
N ARG A 223 11.86 9.87 -18.57
CA ARG A 223 11.38 8.50 -18.84
C ARG A 223 9.94 8.31 -18.39
N TRP A 224 9.59 8.83 -17.22
CA TRP A 224 8.24 8.72 -16.66
C TRP A 224 7.21 9.47 -17.51
N GLN A 225 7.55 10.68 -17.97
CA GLN A 225 6.68 11.43 -18.88
C GLN A 225 6.49 10.73 -20.23
N GLN A 226 7.53 10.07 -20.75
CA GLN A 226 7.40 9.27 -21.96
C GLN A 226 6.46 8.09 -21.76
N ILE A 227 6.60 7.34 -20.67
CA ILE A 227 5.71 6.22 -20.35
C ILE A 227 4.24 6.68 -20.22
N LYS A 228 3.97 7.82 -19.56
CA LYS A 228 2.60 8.36 -19.47
C LYS A 228 2.03 8.71 -20.86
N LYS A 229 2.84 9.31 -21.74
CA LYS A 229 2.43 9.63 -23.13
C LYS A 229 2.13 8.37 -23.92
N ASP A 230 3.01 7.36 -23.85
CA ASP A 230 2.84 6.09 -24.55
C ASP A 230 1.59 5.34 -24.04
N PHE A 231 1.37 5.34 -22.73
CA PHE A 231 0.16 4.79 -22.11
C PHE A 231 -1.12 5.44 -22.67
N MET A 232 -1.17 6.78 -22.71
CA MET A 232 -2.32 7.50 -23.24
C MET A 232 -2.55 7.25 -24.73
N ARG A 233 -1.47 7.15 -25.52
CA ARG A 233 -1.54 6.81 -26.94
C ARG A 233 -2.09 5.39 -27.15
N ASN A 234 -1.57 4.40 -26.41
CA ASN A 234 -2.04 3.02 -26.51
C ASN A 234 -3.50 2.90 -26.10
N LYS A 235 -3.90 3.62 -25.05
CA LYS A 235 -5.29 3.69 -24.61
C LYS A 235 -6.23 4.31 -25.66
N ALA A 236 -5.79 5.35 -26.36
CA ALA A 236 -6.57 5.96 -27.45
C ALA A 236 -6.76 4.99 -28.65
N LEU A 237 -5.81 4.07 -28.86
CA LEU A 237 -5.88 3.02 -29.89
C LEU A 237 -6.66 1.77 -29.43
N GLY A 238 -7.34 1.84 -28.27
CA GLY A 238 -8.16 0.75 -27.71
C GLY A 238 -7.41 -0.24 -26.80
N GLY A 239 -6.16 0.05 -26.45
CA GLY A 239 -5.33 -0.78 -25.57
C GLY A 239 -4.76 -2.04 -26.25
N ASP A 240 -4.14 -2.92 -25.45
CA ASP A 240 -3.49 -4.14 -25.94
C ASP A 240 -4.47 -5.17 -26.53
N ASN A 241 -5.76 -5.06 -26.18
CA ASN A 241 -6.84 -5.95 -26.63
C ASN A 241 -7.71 -5.37 -27.76
N ALA A 242 -7.31 -4.25 -28.37
CA ALA A 242 -8.03 -3.72 -29.53
C ALA A 242 -7.84 -4.62 -30.75
N ASP A 243 -8.95 -5.11 -31.30
CA ASP A 243 -8.97 -5.80 -32.58
C ASP A 243 -8.39 -4.86 -33.66
N ILE A 244 -7.74 -5.42 -34.68
CA ILE A 244 -7.07 -4.62 -35.74
C ILE A 244 -8.04 -3.60 -36.37
N GLY A 245 -9.34 -3.94 -36.44
CA GLY A 245 -10.40 -3.04 -36.90
C GLY A 245 -10.59 -1.79 -36.03
N ASP A 246 -10.58 -1.94 -34.70
CA ASP A 246 -10.73 -0.80 -33.77
C ASP A 246 -9.52 0.14 -33.84
N ARG A 247 -8.33 -0.40 -34.07
CA ARG A 247 -7.11 0.40 -34.30
C ARG A 247 -7.21 1.23 -35.57
N VAL A 248 -7.73 0.68 -36.67
CA VAL A 248 -7.89 1.40 -37.94
C VAL A 248 -8.96 2.50 -37.80
N VAL A 249 -10.07 2.22 -37.12
CA VAL A 249 -11.13 3.22 -36.89
C VAL A 249 -10.63 4.37 -36.00
N SER A 250 -9.87 4.08 -34.94
CA SER A 250 -9.29 5.13 -34.08
C SER A 250 -8.27 6.00 -34.81
N GLN A 251 -7.45 5.42 -35.70
CA GLN A 251 -6.53 6.18 -36.55
C GLN A 251 -7.26 7.10 -37.54
N LEU A 252 -8.35 6.64 -38.14
CA LEU A 252 -9.18 7.47 -39.02
C LEU A 252 -9.83 8.63 -38.26
N ALA A 253 -10.33 8.39 -37.04
CA ALA A 253 -10.91 9.43 -36.20
C ALA A 253 -9.87 10.51 -35.83
N ASN A 254 -8.66 10.12 -35.41
CA ASN A 254 -7.56 11.05 -35.10
C ASN A 254 -7.11 11.88 -36.32
N LEU A 255 -7.14 11.28 -37.52
CA LEU A 255 -6.87 11.98 -38.77
C LEU A 255 -7.94 13.04 -39.07
N VAL A 256 -9.22 12.71 -38.86
CA VAL A 256 -10.33 13.66 -39.02
C VAL A 256 -10.21 14.83 -38.04
N GLU A 257 -9.91 14.58 -36.76
CA GLU A 257 -9.66 15.64 -35.77
C GLU A 257 -8.45 16.52 -36.13
N SER A 258 -7.37 15.91 -36.63
CA SER A 258 -6.19 16.64 -37.08
C SER A 258 -6.47 17.53 -38.29
N VAL A 259 -7.33 17.07 -39.22
CA VAL A 259 -7.75 17.87 -40.38
C VAL A 259 -8.73 18.98 -39.96
N GLN A 260 -9.59 18.72 -38.98
CA GLN A 260 -10.51 19.73 -38.44
C GLN A 260 -9.79 20.83 -37.65
N SER A 261 -8.71 20.51 -36.96
CA SER A 261 -7.89 21.50 -36.23
C SER A 261 -6.98 22.35 -37.12
N LEU A 262 -6.88 22.03 -38.41
CA LEU A 262 -6.18 22.82 -39.44
C LEU A 262 -7.11 23.79 -40.20
N ARG A 263 -8.41 23.85 -39.85
CA ARG A 263 -9.36 24.85 -40.34
C ARG A 263 -9.54 25.98 -39.33
#